data_AF-I5BXI8-F1
#
_entry.id   AF-I5BXI8-F1
#
_cell.length_a   1.000
_cell.length_b   1.000
_cell.length_c   1.000
_cell.angle_alpha   90.00
_cell.angle_beta   90.00
_cell.angle_gamma   90.00
#
_symmetry.space_group_name_H-M   'P 1'
#
loop_
_entity.id
_entity.type
_entity.pdbx_description
1 polymer ?
#
loop_
_entity_poly.entity_id
_entity_poly.type
_entity_poly.pdbx_seq_one_letter_code
_entity_poly.pdbx_strand_id
1 'polypeptide(L)'
;MKDLFRLSRYHWLFLFLVMAFCAFATAFLSFQLINIAMANLEFIATHGLMGIIDGGLLQFLSILAKGILIVILYFCFKGMEAELLQRWRRIGR
;
A
#
# COMPACT_ATOMS: atom_id res chain seq x y z
N MET A 1 11.79 2.98 -18.46
CA MET A 1 10.53 2.67 -17.74
C MET A 1 9.27 3.18 -18.47
N LYS A 2 9.28 3.33 -19.81
CA LYS A 2 8.11 3.87 -20.55
C LYS A 2 7.07 2.80 -20.93
N ASP A 3 7.39 1.52 -20.72
CA ASP A 3 6.65 0.40 -21.32
C ASP A 3 6.08 -0.63 -20.34
N LEU A 4 6.30 -0.50 -19.03
CA LEU A 4 6.01 -1.60 -18.10
C LEU A 4 4.52 -1.86 -17.89
N PHE A 5 3.67 -0.87 -18.07
CA PHE A 5 2.23 -1.09 -18.16
C PHE A 5 1.69 -0.18 -19.25
N ARG A 6 1.17 -0.74 -20.35
CA ARG A 6 0.43 0.03 -21.36
C ARG A 6 -0.94 0.47 -20.79
N LEU A 7 -0.89 1.26 -19.72
CA LEU A 7 -2.03 1.89 -19.06
C LEU A 7 -2.82 2.73 -20.07
N SER A 8 -2.16 3.26 -21.10
CA SER A 8 -2.77 4.01 -22.20
C SER A 8 -3.91 3.27 -22.93
N ARG A 9 -3.92 1.93 -22.91
CA ARG A 9 -4.95 1.13 -23.60
C ARG A 9 -6.25 1.00 -22.81
N TYR A 10 -6.22 1.20 -21.50
CA TYR A 10 -7.41 1.05 -20.67
C TYR A 10 -8.26 2.33 -20.67
N HIS A 11 -9.57 2.13 -20.56
CA HIS A 11 -10.55 3.22 -20.46
C HIS A 11 -10.31 4.03 -19.17
N TRP A 12 -10.52 5.35 -19.24
CA TRP A 12 -10.19 6.25 -18.14
C TRP A 12 -10.98 5.92 -16.86
N LEU A 13 -12.25 5.53 -16.99
CA LEU A 13 -13.11 5.15 -15.87
C LEU A 13 -12.57 3.91 -15.14
N PHE A 14 -12.09 2.91 -15.88
CA PHE A 14 -11.49 1.71 -15.28
C PHE A 14 -10.23 2.07 -14.48
N LEU A 15 -9.34 2.89 -15.05
CA LEU A 15 -8.15 3.37 -14.34
C LEU A 15 -8.51 4.15 -13.08
N PHE A 16 -9.56 4.96 -13.13
CA PHE A 16 -10.03 5.73 -11.97
C PHE A 16 -10.57 4.81 -10.86
N LEU A 17 -11.34 3.77 -11.21
CA LEU A 17 -11.85 2.80 -10.23
C LEU A 17 -10.72 1.99 -9.59
N VAL A 18 -9.76 1.50 -10.37
CA VAL A 18 -8.61 0.77 -9.84
C VAL A 18 -7.75 1.69 -8.96
N MET A 19 -7.57 2.95 -9.35
CA MET A 19 -6.88 3.96 -8.53
C MET A 19 -7.59 4.19 -7.20
N ALA A 20 -8.92 4.36 -7.21
CA ALA A 20 -9.71 4.53 -6.00
C ALA A 20 -9.62 3.30 -5.08
N PHE A 21 -9.65 2.10 -5.65
CA PHE A 21 -9.44 0.85 -4.90
C PHE A 21 -8.05 0.79 -4.28
N CYS A 22 -6.98 1.10 -5.03
CA CYS A 22 -5.62 1.15 -4.47
C CYS A 22 -5.50 2.18 -3.35
N ALA A 23 -6.10 3.36 -3.48
CA ALA A 23 -6.12 4.38 -2.44
C ALA A 23 -6.83 3.88 -1.16
N PHE A 24 -8.02 3.30 -1.31
CA PHE A 24 -8.77 2.71 -0.20
C PHE A 24 -8.00 1.59 0.49
N ALA A 25 -7.46 0.64 -0.30
CA ALA A 25 -6.69 -0.49 0.22
C ALA A 25 -5.44 -0.02 0.97
N THR A 26 -4.73 0.98 0.43
CA THR A 26 -3.56 1.58 1.08
C THR A 26 -3.94 2.20 2.43
N ALA A 27 -5.02 2.98 2.49
CA ALA A 27 -5.49 3.61 3.73
C ALA A 27 -5.92 2.56 4.77
N PHE A 28 -6.73 1.58 4.36
CA PHE A 28 -7.22 0.52 5.23
C PHE A 28 -6.10 -0.36 5.79
N LEU A 29 -5.17 -0.79 4.93
CA LEU A 29 -4.03 -1.59 5.36
C LEU A 29 -3.07 -0.81 6.25
N SER A 30 -2.86 0.49 5.99
CA SER A 30 -2.05 1.35 6.85
C SER A 30 -2.63 1.45 8.26
N PHE A 31 -3.96 1.61 8.38
CA PHE A 31 -4.63 1.62 9.67
C PHE A 31 -4.45 0.29 10.41
N GLN A 32 -4.66 -0.84 9.74
CA GLN A 32 -4.42 -2.16 10.34
C GLN A 32 -2.96 -2.37 10.75
N LEU A 33 -2.02 -1.92 9.93
CA LEU A 33 -0.58 -2.06 10.19
C LEU A 33 -0.21 -1.36 11.49
N ILE A 34 -0.68 -0.12 11.68
CA ILE A 34 -0.43 0.67 12.89
C ILE A 34 -1.01 -0.04 14.12
N ASN A 35 -2.24 -0.55 14.04
CA ASN A 35 -2.86 -1.26 15.17
C ASN A 35 -2.06 -2.51 15.58
N ILE A 36 -1.60 -3.29 14.62
CA ILE A 36 -0.81 -4.51 14.89
C ILE A 36 0.60 -4.17 15.38
N ALA A 37 1.19 -3.09 14.86
CA ALA A 37 2.49 -2.60 15.31
C ALA A 37 2.42 -2.12 16.76
N MET A 38 1.39 -1.34 17.13
CA MET A 38 1.17 -0.89 18.49
C MET A 38 0.97 -2.07 19.46
N ALA A 39 0.14 -3.05 19.09
CA ALA A 39 -0.07 -4.25 19.89
C ALA A 39 1.23 -5.05 20.11
N ASN A 40 2.08 -5.15 19.09
CA ASN A 40 3.40 -5.78 19.22
C ASN A 40 4.31 -5.02 20.19
N LEU A 41 4.38 -3.70 20.05
CA LEU A 41 5.23 -2.87 20.88
C LEU A 41 4.81 -2.97 22.35
N GLU A 42 3.51 -2.95 22.62
CA GLU A 42 2.96 -3.14 23.97
C GLU A 42 3.27 -4.54 24.52
N PHE A 43 3.13 -5.58 23.69
CA PHE A 43 3.43 -6.95 24.08
C PHE A 43 4.91 -7.15 24.42
N ILE A 44 5.81 -6.64 23.58
CA ILE A 44 7.27 -6.69 23.79
C ILE A 44 7.66 -5.84 25.00
N ALA A 45 7.05 -4.66 25.19
CA ALA A 45 7.32 -3.82 26.35
C ALA A 45 6.94 -4.51 27.67
N THR A 46 5.88 -5.33 27.65
CA THR A 46 5.37 -6.03 28.84
C THR A 46 6.13 -7.34 29.12
N HIS A 47 6.51 -8.10 28.10
CA HIS A 47 7.08 -9.45 28.24
C HIS A 47 8.58 -9.55 27.90
N GLY A 48 9.18 -8.46 27.41
CA GLY A 48 10.61 -8.39 27.08
C GLY A 48 11.05 -9.45 26.06
N LEU A 49 12.19 -10.08 26.33
CA LEU A 49 12.80 -11.09 25.45
C LEU A 49 11.91 -12.34 25.27
N MET A 50 11.07 -12.70 26.26
CA MET A 50 10.13 -13.82 26.12
C MET A 50 9.10 -13.55 25.02
N GLY A 51 8.60 -12.31 24.92
CA GLY A 51 7.62 -11.94 23.88
C GLY A 51 8.15 -12.05 22.45
N ILE A 52 9.47 -11.93 22.26
CA ILE A 52 10.09 -12.10 20.93
C ILE A 52 10.11 -13.59 20.53
N ILE A 53 10.46 -14.48 21.48
CA ILE A 53 10.57 -15.92 21.26
C ILE A 53 9.19 -16.56 21.04
N ASP A 54 8.18 -16.09 21.77
CA ASP A 54 6.82 -16.65 21.73
C ASP A 54 6.02 -16.27 20.46
N GLY A 55 6.54 -15.37 19.62
CA GLY A 55 5.89 -15.04 18.34
C GLY A 55 6.16 -13.64 17.79
N GLY A 56 6.82 -12.76 18.56
CA GLY A 56 7.11 -11.39 18.13
C GLY A 56 7.88 -11.30 16.80
N LEU A 57 8.77 -12.26 16.53
CA LEU A 57 9.50 -12.30 15.24
C LEU A 57 8.57 -12.57 14.04
N LEU A 58 7.65 -13.53 14.16
CA LEU A 58 6.68 -13.84 13.10
C LEU A 58 5.72 -12.65 12.88
N GLN A 59 5.32 -11.99 13.97
CA GLN A 59 4.44 -10.83 13.90
C GLN A 59 5.15 -9.63 13.27
N PHE A 60 6.44 -9.43 13.56
CA PHE A 60 7.29 -8.44 12.90
C PHE A 60 7.41 -8.71 11.39
N LEU A 61 7.65 -9.96 10.98
CA LEU A 61 7.66 -10.33 9.56
C LEU A 61 6.31 -10.06 8.88
N SER A 62 5.20 -10.29 9.58
CA SER A 62 3.85 -9.96 9.10
C SER A 62 3.67 -8.45 8.87
N ILE A 63 4.13 -7.62 9.81
CA ILE A 63 4.15 -6.16 9.69
C ILE A 63 4.98 -5.76 8.48
N LEU A 64 6.19 -6.31 8.32
CA LEU A 64 7.07 -5.98 7.21
C LEU A 64 6.46 -6.34 5.86
N ALA A 65 5.87 -7.53 5.73
CA ALA A 65 5.17 -7.96 4.52
C ALA A 65 3.99 -7.04 4.17
N LYS A 66 3.17 -6.66 5.16
CA LYS A 66 2.07 -5.71 4.97
C LYS A 66 2.56 -4.33 4.56
N GLY A 67 3.67 -3.85 5.15
CA GLY A 67 4.31 -2.59 4.78
C GLY A 67 4.76 -2.57 3.32
N ILE A 68 5.41 -3.64 2.85
CA ILE A 68 5.80 -3.79 1.44
C ILE A 68 4.56 -3.76 0.53
N LEU A 69 3.50 -4.48 0.89
CA LEU A 69 2.26 -4.49 0.12
C LEU A 69 1.62 -3.09 0.01
N ILE A 70 1.61 -2.33 1.10
CA ILE A 70 1.12 -0.93 1.11
C ILE A 70 1.93 -0.06 0.15
N VAL A 71 3.27 -0.19 0.14
CA VAL A 71 4.14 0.56 -0.77
C VAL A 71 3.87 0.21 -2.23
N ILE A 72 3.67 -1.07 -2.55
CA ILE A 72 3.32 -1.51 -3.90
C ILE A 72 1.98 -0.89 -4.34
N LEU A 73 0.95 -0.95 -3.49
CA LEU A 73 -0.36 -0.36 -3.77
C LEU A 73 -0.28 1.15 -3.95
N TYR A 74 0.54 1.83 -3.15
CA TYR A 74 0.80 3.26 -3.28
C TYR A 74 1.47 3.60 -4.61
N PHE A 75 2.46 2.83 -5.06
CA PHE A 75 3.07 3.04 -6.37
C PHE A 75 2.09 2.78 -7.52
N CYS A 76 1.23 1.75 -7.42
CA CYS A 76 0.16 1.54 -8.38
C CYS A 76 -0.78 2.74 -8.46
N PHE A 77 -1.20 3.28 -7.31
CA PHE A 77 -2.00 4.50 -7.21
C PHE A 77 -1.32 5.68 -7.92
N LYS A 78 -0.06 5.98 -7.58
CA LYS A 78 0.69 7.10 -8.19
C LYS A 78 0.90 6.92 -9.69
N GLY A 79 1.11 5.69 -10.16
CA GLY A 79 1.22 5.39 -11.58
C GLY A 79 -0.08 5.70 -12.35
N MET A 80 -1.23 5.28 -11.81
CA MET A 80 -2.54 5.55 -12.43
C MET A 80 -2.91 7.04 -12.38
N GLU A 81 -2.62 7.72 -11.27
CA GLU A 81 -2.82 9.17 -11.11
C GLU A 81 -2.02 9.95 -12.17
N ALA A 82 -0.74 9.62 -12.34
CA ALA A 82 0.13 10.27 -13.32
C ALA A 82 -0.41 10.13 -14.76
N GLU A 83 -0.86 8.93 -15.13
CA GLU A 83 -1.46 8.65 -16.43
C GLU A 83 -2.77 9.43 -16.66
N LEU A 84 -3.68 9.42 -15.69
CA LEU A 84 -4.95 10.14 -15.78
C LEU A 84 -4.72 11.66 -15.89
N LEU A 85 -3.82 12.22 -15.09
CA LEU A 85 -3.45 13.64 -15.16
C LEU A 85 -2.76 14.00 -16.48
N GLN A 86 -1.97 13.09 -17.05
CA GLN A 86 -1.36 13.30 -18.36
C GLN A 86 -2.39 13.28 -19.49
N ARG A 87 -3.42 12.43 -19.40
CA ARG A 87 -4.55 12.43 -20.35
C ARG A 87 -5.37 13.71 -20.23
N TRP A 88 -5.69 14.14 -19.02
CA TRP A 88 -6.41 15.38 -18.77
C TRP A 88 -5.67 16.60 -19.37
N ARG A 89 -4.36 16.71 -19.12
CA ARG A 89 -3.51 17.76 -19.71
C ARG A 89 -3.40 17.71 -21.24
N ARG A 90 -3.66 16.55 -21.87
CA ARG A 90 -3.70 16.43 -23.33
C ARG A 90 -5.03 16.89 -23.93
N ILE A 91 -6.14 16.78 -23.19
CA ILE A 91 -7.46 17.24 -23.64
C ILE A 91 -7.54 18.77 -23.62
N GLY A 92 -6.84 19.43 -22.68
CA GLY A 92 -6.83 20.89 -22.55
C GLY A 92 -5.85 21.63 -23.47
N ARG A 93 -5.14 20.94 -24.37
CA ARG A 93 -4.30 21.53 -25.42
C ARG A 93 -4.91 21.25 -26.78
#